data_AF-A0A844GFF4-F1
#
_entry.id   AF-A0A844GFF4-F1
#
_cell.length_a   1.000
_cell.length_b   1.000
_cell.length_c   1.000
_cell.angle_alpha   90.00
_cell.angle_beta   90.00
_cell.angle_gamma   90.00
#
_symmetry.space_group_name_H-M   'P 1'
#
loop_
_entity.id
_entity.type
_entity.pdbx_description
1 polymer ?
#
loop_
_entity_poly.entity_id
_entity_poly.type
_entity_poly.pdbx_seq_one_letter_code
_entity_poly.pdbx_strand_id
1 'polypeptide(L)'
;MLKDNTALMERLCRFIGIRQEHFHLLAAHAEDLLARRDLLGKEFYWYLLKSADTAELLNRHLPQGSEGLVSRQLDHLANMLSRELDAEGAGAVVILGRLHYRLGVSMVWVAGAYERYLAHLLGRLAEMAVPAELNSRLGPRHQ
;
A
#
# COMPACT_ATOMS: atom_id res chain seq x y z
N MET A 1 11.06 -14.35 16.45
CA MET A 1 11.05 -13.45 15.28
C MET A 1 9.73 -13.46 14.51
N LEU A 2 9.31 -14.51 13.80
CA LEU A 2 8.03 -14.48 13.06
C LEU A 2 6.80 -14.29 13.98
N LYS A 3 6.73 -15.03 15.10
CA LYS A 3 5.65 -14.86 16.09
C LYS A 3 5.59 -13.45 16.69
N ASP A 4 6.74 -12.76 16.81
CA ASP A 4 6.81 -11.41 17.36
C ASP A 4 6.26 -10.37 16.37
N ASN A 5 6.48 -10.58 15.08
CA ASN A 5 5.99 -9.70 14.01
C ASN A 5 4.46 -9.79 13.87
N THR A 6 3.88 -11.00 13.94
CA THR A 6 2.43 -11.19 13.93
C THR A 6 1.78 -10.50 15.13
N ALA A 7 2.31 -10.72 16.33
CA ALA A 7 1.79 -10.10 17.54
C ALA A 7 1.90 -8.56 17.53
N LEU A 8 2.97 -8.02 16.93
CA LEU A 8 3.10 -6.57 16.71
C LEU A 8 2.02 -6.04 15.77
N MET A 9 1.79 -6.74 14.64
CA MET A 9 0.82 -6.33 13.66
C MET A 9 -0.62 -6.42 14.18
N GLU A 10 -0.95 -7.48 14.93
CA GLU A 10 -2.24 -7.59 15.62
C GLU A 10 -2.48 -6.44 16.61
N ARG A 11 -1.47 -6.04 17.38
CA ARG A 11 -1.55 -4.88 18.27
C ARG A 11 -1.75 -3.58 17.49
N LEU A 12 -1.06 -3.43 16.36
CA LEU A 12 -1.22 -2.27 15.50
C LEU A 12 -2.64 -2.22 14.92
N CYS A 13 -3.15 -3.31 14.36
CA CYS A 13 -4.52 -3.43 13.87
C CYS A 13 -5.54 -3.06 14.94
N ARG A 14 -5.35 -3.56 16.17
CA ARG A 14 -6.19 -3.18 17.31
C ARG A 14 -6.12 -1.68 17.62
N PHE A 15 -4.92 -1.11 17.61
CA PHE A 15 -4.70 0.32 17.89
C PHE A 15 -5.37 1.22 16.85
N ILE A 16 -5.30 0.86 15.56
CA ILE A 16 -5.90 1.63 14.45
C ILE A 16 -7.35 1.20 14.13
N GLY A 17 -7.92 0.27 14.89
CA GLY A 17 -9.31 -0.18 14.74
C GLY A 17 -9.58 -1.08 13.53
N ILE A 18 -8.57 -1.66 12.89
CA ILE A 18 -8.74 -2.61 11.79
C ILE A 18 -9.09 -4.01 12.33
N ARG A 19 -10.16 -4.61 11.80
CA ARG A 19 -10.69 -5.94 12.16
C ARG A 19 -10.70 -6.87 10.94
N GLN A 20 -10.90 -8.17 11.18
CA GLN A 20 -10.97 -9.18 10.11
C GLN A 20 -12.01 -8.83 9.03
N GLU A 21 -13.18 -8.34 9.44
CA GLU A 21 -14.24 -7.93 8.52
C GLU A 21 -13.83 -6.83 7.53
N HIS A 22 -12.87 -5.97 7.90
CA HIS A 22 -12.35 -4.94 7.01
C HIS A 22 -11.46 -5.55 5.93
N PHE A 23 -10.66 -6.58 6.26
CA PHE A 23 -9.85 -7.30 5.26
C PHE A 23 -10.74 -8.04 4.26
N HIS A 24 -11.83 -8.66 4.72
CA HIS A 24 -12.81 -9.29 3.83
C HIS A 24 -13.48 -8.28 2.90
N LEU A 25 -13.81 -7.09 3.40
CA LEU A 25 -14.34 -6.00 2.58
C LEU A 25 -13.34 -5.54 1.52
N LEU A 26 -12.07 -5.34 1.89
CA LEU A 26 -11.01 -4.95 0.97
C LEU A 26 -10.82 -6.00 -0.12
N ALA A 27 -10.77 -7.28 0.25
CA ALA A 27 -10.61 -8.37 -0.70
C ALA A 27 -11.80 -8.47 -1.66
N ALA A 28 -13.03 -8.31 -1.16
CA ALA A 28 -14.25 -8.36 -1.97
C ALA A 28 -14.34 -7.21 -3.00
N HIS A 29 -13.73 -6.06 -2.71
CA HIS A 29 -13.73 -4.89 -3.59
C HIS A 29 -12.38 -4.62 -4.27
N ALA A 30 -11.42 -5.55 -4.16
CA ALA A 30 -10.06 -5.32 -4.63
C ALA A 30 -10.00 -5.01 -6.12
N GLU A 31 -10.80 -5.68 -6.96
CA GLU A 31 -10.84 -5.42 -8.40
C GLU A 31 -11.34 -4.00 -8.74
N ASP A 32 -12.43 -3.56 -8.09
CA ASP A 32 -12.98 -2.21 -8.30
C ASP A 32 -12.02 -1.11 -7.80
N LEU A 33 -11.35 -1.38 -6.69
CA LEU A 33 -10.34 -0.51 -6.08
C LEU A 33 -9.03 -0.45 -6.87
N LEU A 34 -8.73 -1.48 -7.67
CA LEU A 34 -7.57 -1.54 -8.57
C LEU A 34 -7.91 -1.11 -10.00
N ALA A 35 -9.18 -0.82 -10.29
CA ALA A 35 -9.56 -0.32 -11.60
C ALA A 35 -8.77 0.96 -11.92
N ARG A 36 -8.31 1.10 -13.17
CA ARG A 36 -7.42 2.19 -13.60
C ARG A 36 -6.06 2.23 -12.89
N ARG A 37 -5.55 1.13 -12.34
CA ARG A 37 -4.19 1.03 -11.76
C ARG A 37 -3.07 1.51 -12.70
N ASP A 38 -3.28 1.50 -14.02
CA ASP A 38 -2.30 2.02 -14.98
C ASP A 38 -2.08 3.54 -14.82
N LEU A 39 -3.11 4.29 -14.41
CA LEU A 39 -2.98 5.71 -14.07
C LEU A 39 -2.13 5.89 -12.81
N LEU A 40 -2.38 5.09 -11.78
CA LEU A 40 -1.55 5.06 -10.57
C LEU A 40 -0.09 4.72 -10.90
N GLY A 41 0.14 3.76 -11.80
CA GLY A 41 1.49 3.41 -12.25
C GLY A 41 2.22 4.60 -12.88
N LYS A 42 1.54 5.38 -13.72
CA LYS A 42 2.09 6.62 -14.29
C LYS A 42 2.38 7.66 -13.22
N GLU A 43 1.47 7.91 -12.30
CA GLU A 43 1.67 8.85 -11.19
C GLU A 43 2.86 8.46 -10.31
N PHE A 44 3.02 7.16 -10.05
CA PHE A 44 4.14 6.62 -9.30
C PHE A 44 5.46 6.84 -10.04
N TYR A 45 5.48 6.54 -11.34
CA TYR A 45 6.65 6.77 -12.19
C TYR A 45 7.06 8.24 -12.18
N TRP A 46 6.11 9.17 -12.35
CA TRP A 46 6.38 10.62 -12.30
C TRP A 46 6.92 11.06 -10.95
N TYR A 47 6.39 10.50 -9.86
CA TYR A 47 6.90 10.78 -8.53
C TYR A 47 8.34 10.37 -8.33
N LEU A 48 8.69 9.15 -8.78
CA LEU A 48 10.06 8.64 -8.70
C LEU A 48 11.06 9.52 -9.46
N LEU A 49 10.63 10.14 -10.57
CA LEU A 49 11.48 11.03 -11.37
C LEU A 49 11.57 12.47 -10.84
N LYS A 50 10.66 12.90 -9.95
CA LYS A 50 10.57 14.30 -9.51
C LYS A 50 11.71 14.71 -8.57
N SER A 51 12.39 13.74 -7.96
CA SER A 51 13.47 13.96 -6.99
C SER A 51 14.79 13.48 -7.57
N ALA A 52 15.78 14.38 -7.67
CA ALA A 52 17.11 14.06 -8.18
C ALA A 52 17.77 12.93 -7.38
N ASP A 53 17.62 12.96 -6.06
CA ASP A 53 18.12 11.93 -5.15
C ASP A 53 17.45 10.57 -5.42
N THR A 54 16.15 10.56 -5.73
CA THR A 54 15.41 9.33 -6.06
C THR A 54 15.86 8.78 -7.40
N ALA A 55 16.01 9.64 -8.40
CA ALA A 55 16.50 9.24 -9.72
C ALA A 55 17.92 8.68 -9.64
N GLU A 56 18.82 9.27 -8.84
CA GLU A 56 20.18 8.75 -8.65
C GLU A 56 20.18 7.38 -7.99
N LEU A 57 19.38 7.20 -6.93
CA LEU A 57 19.28 5.93 -6.21
C LEU A 57 18.69 4.83 -7.11
N LEU A 58 17.68 5.16 -7.93
CA LEU A 58 17.12 4.25 -8.92
C LEU A 58 18.15 3.88 -10.00
N ASN A 59 18.90 4.85 -10.53
CA ASN A 59 19.95 4.56 -11.51
C ASN A 59 21.05 3.65 -10.92
N ARG A 60 21.39 3.82 -9.65
CA ARG A 60 22.41 3.02 -8.96
C ARG A 60 21.98 1.58 -8.72
N HIS A 61 20.71 1.35 -8.37
CA HIS A 61 20.23 0.03 -7.94
C HIS A 61 19.34 -0.69 -8.96
N LEU A 62 18.82 0.03 -9.96
CA LEU A 62 17.94 -0.48 -11.01
C LEU A 62 18.41 0.06 -12.37
N PRO A 63 19.59 -0.36 -12.87
CA PRO A 63 20.16 0.14 -14.13
C PRO A 63 19.32 -0.19 -15.37
N GLN A 64 18.38 -1.14 -15.27
CA GLN A 64 17.42 -1.48 -16.32
C GLN A 64 16.15 -0.60 -16.29
N GLY A 65 16.12 0.43 -15.44
CA GLY A 65 15.02 1.39 -15.33
C GLY A 65 14.01 1.06 -14.23
N SER A 66 13.06 1.97 -14.06
CA SER A 66 12.06 1.93 -12.97
C SER A 66 10.73 1.27 -13.37
N GLU A 67 10.55 0.83 -14.62
CA GLU A 67 9.32 0.18 -15.07
C GLU A 67 9.01 -1.10 -14.28
N GLY A 68 10.03 -1.94 -14.07
CA GLY A 68 9.88 -3.13 -13.22
C GLY A 68 9.60 -2.81 -11.76
N LEU A 69 10.00 -1.63 -11.27
CA LEU A 69 9.66 -1.17 -9.92
C LEU A 69 8.20 -0.73 -9.83
N VAL A 70 7.69 -0.01 -10.83
CA VAL A 70 6.27 0.39 -10.88
C VAL A 70 5.37 -0.85 -10.88
N SER A 71 5.68 -1.86 -11.69
CA SER A 71 4.92 -3.12 -11.70
C SER A 71 4.89 -3.76 -10.32
N ARG A 72 6.05 -3.92 -9.67
CA ARG A 72 6.13 -4.52 -8.32
C ARG A 72 5.38 -3.71 -7.27
N GLN A 73 5.29 -2.40 -7.43
CA GLN A 73 4.52 -1.53 -6.54
C GLN A 73 3.02 -1.72 -6.72
N LEU A 74 2.54 -1.84 -7.96
CA LEU A 74 1.14 -2.17 -8.23
C LEU A 74 0.79 -3.58 -7.73
N ASP A 75 1.70 -4.55 -7.90
CA ASP A 75 1.54 -5.90 -7.36
C ASP A 75 1.52 -5.88 -5.82
N HIS A 76 2.34 -5.05 -5.19
CA HIS A 76 2.34 -4.87 -3.74
C HIS A 76 1.00 -4.32 -3.25
N LEU A 77 0.44 -3.29 -3.90
CA LEU A 77 -0.88 -2.76 -3.59
C LEU A 77 -1.96 -3.83 -3.77
N ALA A 78 -1.93 -4.57 -4.88
CA ALA A 78 -2.91 -5.63 -5.13
C ALA A 78 -2.88 -6.71 -4.05
N ASN A 79 -1.68 -7.12 -3.62
CA ASN A 79 -1.52 -8.06 -2.51
C ASN A 79 -2.01 -7.49 -1.17
N MET A 80 -1.82 -6.20 -0.92
CA MET A 80 -2.29 -5.53 0.30
C MET A 80 -3.82 -5.52 0.40
N LEU A 81 -4.52 -5.39 -0.73
CA LEU A 81 -5.98 -5.37 -0.76
C LEU A 81 -6.61 -6.77 -0.67
N SER A 82 -5.92 -7.79 -1.19
CA SER A 82 -6.49 -9.14 -1.36
C SER A 82 -6.05 -10.16 -0.32
N ARG A 83 -4.91 -9.94 0.36
CA ARG A 83 -4.40 -10.88 1.37
C ARG A 83 -4.91 -10.56 2.76
N GLU A 84 -5.24 -11.62 3.51
CA GLU A 84 -5.42 -11.52 4.95
C GLU A 84 -4.07 -11.25 5.64
N LEU A 85 -4.15 -10.69 6.85
CA LEU A 85 -2.97 -10.49 7.68
C LEU A 85 -2.50 -11.82 8.28
N ASP A 86 -1.54 -12.46 7.64
CA ASP A 86 -0.89 -13.68 8.12
C ASP A 86 0.55 -13.44 8.60
N ALA A 87 1.15 -14.45 9.24
CA ALA A 87 2.52 -14.36 9.74
C ALA A 87 3.57 -14.22 8.62
N GLU A 88 3.28 -14.74 7.43
CA GLU A 88 4.16 -14.67 6.28
C GLU A 88 4.21 -13.24 5.73
N GLY A 89 3.05 -12.60 5.56
CA GLY A 89 2.89 -11.22 5.15
C GLY A 89 3.51 -10.23 6.14
N ALA A 90 3.32 -10.46 7.45
CA ALA A 90 4.01 -9.67 8.48
C ALA A 90 5.54 -9.79 8.37
N GLY A 91 6.05 -10.99 8.10
CA GLY A 91 7.48 -11.22 7.83
C GLY A 91 7.97 -10.50 6.57
N ALA A 92 7.21 -10.59 5.48
CA ALA A 92 7.53 -9.96 4.20
C ALA A 92 7.62 -8.43 4.30
N VAL A 93 6.70 -7.79 5.02
CA VAL A 93 6.72 -6.33 5.25
C VAL A 93 7.97 -5.90 6.01
N VAL A 94 8.39 -6.65 7.03
CA VAL A 94 9.62 -6.35 7.79
C VAL A 94 10.86 -6.50 6.91
N ILE A 95 10.93 -7.54 6.09
CA ILE A 95 12.04 -7.75 5.15
C ILE A 95 12.10 -6.60 4.14
N LEU A 96 10.95 -6.20 3.60
CA LEU A 96 10.84 -5.10 2.67
C LEU A 96 11.28 -3.77 3.30
N GLY A 97 10.90 -3.49 4.55
CA GLY A 97 11.37 -2.31 5.29
C GLY A 97 12.88 -2.30 5.49
N ARG A 98 13.48 -3.45 5.86
CA ARG A 98 14.94 -3.59 5.97
C ARG A 98 15.65 -3.42 4.63
N LEU A 99 15.04 -3.87 3.52
CA LEU A 99 15.57 -3.65 2.19
C LEU A 99 15.60 -2.16 1.85
N HIS A 100 14.50 -1.43 2.06
CA HIS A 100 14.45 0.03 1.86
C HIS A 100 15.54 0.75 2.66
N TYR A 101 15.70 0.41 3.94
CA TYR A 101 16.75 0.97 4.80
C TYR A 101 18.16 0.72 4.23
N ARG A 102 18.47 -0.52 3.85
CA ARG A 102 19.79 -0.86 3.28
C ARG A 102 20.08 -0.15 1.97
N LEU A 103 19.05 0.11 1.17
CA LEU A 103 19.17 0.84 -0.10
C LEU A 103 19.24 2.36 0.10
N GLY A 104 19.12 2.87 1.32
CA GLY A 104 19.12 4.31 1.60
C GLY A 104 17.84 5.02 1.15
N VAL A 105 16.73 4.29 1.01
CA VAL A 105 15.44 4.88 0.63
C VAL A 105 14.92 5.73 1.78
N SER A 106 14.69 7.01 1.51
CA SER A 106 14.15 7.94 2.50
C SER A 106 12.72 7.57 2.91
N MET A 107 12.39 7.71 4.20
CA MET A 107 11.04 7.53 4.70
C MET A 107 10.03 8.51 4.08
N VAL A 108 10.49 9.70 3.67
CA VAL A 108 9.67 10.66 2.92
C VAL A 108 9.22 10.05 1.59
N TRP A 109 10.09 9.26 0.94
CA TRP A 109 9.74 8.61 -0.32
C TRP A 109 8.69 7.53 -0.13
N VAL A 110 8.87 6.71 0.91
CA VAL A 110 7.90 5.68 1.30
C VAL A 110 6.55 6.32 1.64
N ALA A 111 6.53 7.39 2.43
CA ALA A 111 5.30 8.10 2.77
C ALA A 111 4.58 8.60 1.51
N GLY A 112 5.28 9.27 0.60
CA GLY A 112 4.66 9.74 -0.64
C GLY A 112 4.21 8.61 -1.57
N ALA A 113 4.85 7.44 -1.55
CA ALA A 113 4.36 6.26 -2.27
C ALA A 113 2.98 5.83 -1.74
N TYR A 114 2.81 5.75 -0.42
CA TYR A 114 1.54 5.41 0.22
C TYR A 114 0.46 6.49 0.07
N GLU A 115 0.83 7.77 0.05
CA GLU A 115 -0.11 8.86 -0.25
C GLU A 115 -0.77 8.69 -1.62
N ARG A 116 -0.03 8.18 -2.61
CA ARG A 116 -0.55 7.93 -3.96
C ARG A 116 -1.48 6.73 -4.00
N TYR A 117 -1.16 5.66 -3.27
CA TYR A 117 -2.10 4.56 -3.07
C TYR A 117 -3.39 5.05 -2.45
N LEU A 118 -3.30 5.85 -1.39
CA LEU A 118 -4.46 6.39 -0.70
C LEU A 118 -5.29 7.29 -1.63
N ALA A 119 -4.66 8.22 -2.36
CA ALA A 119 -5.34 9.10 -3.31
C ALA A 119 -6.06 8.30 -4.40
N HIS A 120 -5.40 7.28 -4.95
CA HIS A 120 -6.01 6.39 -5.94
C HIS A 120 -7.24 5.67 -5.37
N LEU A 121 -7.10 5.02 -4.22
CA LEU A 121 -8.18 4.27 -3.58
C LEU A 121 -9.37 5.17 -3.22
N LEU A 122 -9.12 6.37 -2.69
CA LEU A 122 -10.17 7.35 -2.40
C LEU A 122 -10.88 7.83 -3.67
N GLY A 123 -10.14 8.04 -4.76
CA GLY A 123 -10.71 8.36 -6.06
C GLY A 123 -11.60 7.22 -6.58
N ARG A 124 -11.16 5.96 -6.45
CA ARG A 124 -11.98 4.79 -6.80
C ARG A 124 -13.25 4.71 -5.95
N LEU A 125 -13.13 4.90 -4.64
CA LEU A 125 -14.27 4.90 -3.72
C LEU A 125 -15.27 6.03 -4.00
N ALA A 126 -14.82 7.19 -4.49
CA ALA A 126 -15.73 8.28 -4.87
C ALA A 126 -16.50 7.98 -6.16
N GLU A 127 -15.91 7.21 -7.08
CA GLU A 127 -16.54 6.80 -8.34
C GLU A 127 -17.44 5.57 -8.21
N MET A 128 -17.05 4.64 -7.35
CA MET A 128 -17.92 3.56 -6.89
C MET A 128 -19.03 4.25 -6.12
N ALA A 129 -20.28 4.21 -6.58
CA ALA A 129 -21.40 4.69 -5.78
C ALA A 129 -21.52 3.78 -4.54
N VAL A 130 -20.71 4.04 -3.51
CA VAL A 130 -20.65 3.22 -2.30
C VAL A 130 -22.05 3.25 -1.69
N PRO A 131 -22.77 2.11 -1.63
CA PRO A 131 -24.10 2.08 -1.07
C PRO A 131 -24.08 2.67 0.34
N ALA A 132 -25.07 3.50 0.68
CA ALA A 132 -25.16 4.16 1.99
C ALA A 132 -25.10 3.15 3.18
N GLU A 133 -25.38 1.88 2.91
CA GLU A 133 -25.30 0.73 3.81
C GLU A 133 -23.87 0.38 4.28
N LEU A 134 -22.83 0.76 3.52
CA LEU A 134 -21.44 0.61 3.95
C LEU A 134 -21.04 1.69 4.97
N ASN A 135 -21.65 2.88 4.90
CA ASN A 135 -21.43 3.94 5.90
C ASN A 135 -22.02 3.60 7.27
N SER A 136 -23.07 2.79 7.36
CA SER A 136 -23.66 2.38 8.64
C SER A 136 -22.86 1.28 9.35
N ARG A 137 -22.02 0.54 8.61
CA ARG A 137 -21.16 -0.55 9.15
C ARG A 137 -19.77 -0.09 9.60
N LEU A 138 -19.35 1.13 9.22
CA LEU A 138 -18.04 1.69 9.60
C LEU A 138 -18.00 2.29 11.02
N GLY A 139 -19.09 2.17 11.79
CA GLY A 139 -19.18 2.74 13.14
C GLY A 139 -19.23 4.28 13.12
N PRO A 140 -19.67 4.92 14.21
CA PRO A 140 -19.79 6.38 14.27
C PRO A 140 -18.43 7.03 14.05
N ARG A 141 -18.37 7.95 13.08
CA ARG A 141 -17.25 8.90 12.98
C ARG A 141 -17.38 9.84 14.18
N HIS A 142 -16.51 9.67 15.17
CA HIS A 142 -16.32 10.68 16.21
C HIS A 142 -15.78 11.94 15.52
N GLN A 143 -16.64 12.95 15.44
CA GLN A 143 -16.26 14.33 15.11
C GLN A 143 -15.54 14.96 16.31
#